data_AF-T1GMA1-F1
#
_entry.id   AF-T1GMA1-F1
#
_cell.length_a   1.000
_cell.length_b   1.000
_cell.length_c   1.000
_cell.angle_alpha   90.00
_cell.angle_beta   90.00
_cell.angle_gamma   90.00
#
_symmetry.space_group_name_H-M   'P 1'
#
loop_
_entity.id
_entity.type
_entity.pdbx_description
1 polymer ?
#
loop_
_entity_poly.entity_id
_entity_poly.type
_entity_poly.pdbx_seq_one_letter_code
_entity_poly.pdbx_strand_id
1 'polypeptide(L)'
;MDCDDVYEIENPVERLIKQVKNTLVKVLPDLEYTNNNGPAYIDYKFKKTPDFMVDVIMREYQILGLNWLIYLKDHKLNGILADEMGLGKTIQTISLLGYLFHCKEKSNPHLIICPKSTLQNWMDEINRWCPFLRTFFLFGPKHERQDVFKKLQTRAYDILVTSYTIATKEHGTLKKINWNYVVLDEGHTIKNWQTVVFNTLNSIKSNSRLILTGTPVSNNLQELWTLLNYLNPTIFCEAYDLKEFLHTSNLVSKTSIMDQLK
;
A
#
# COMPACT_ATOMS: atom_id res chain seq x y z
N MET A 1 -35.36 -38.19 9.56
CA MET A 1 -35.41 -37.00 10.43
C MET A 1 -34.03 -36.40 10.31
N ASP A 2 -33.95 -35.50 9.35
CA ASP A 2 -32.75 -35.25 8.56
C ASP A 2 -31.73 -34.44 9.34
N CYS A 3 -30.47 -34.86 9.19
CA CYS A 3 -29.31 -34.29 9.81
C CYS A 3 -28.53 -33.60 8.69
N ASP A 4 -28.90 -32.37 8.36
CA ASP A 4 -28.20 -31.53 7.38
C ASP A 4 -28.31 -30.05 7.78
N ASP A 5 -27.83 -29.72 8.98
CA ASP A 5 -27.39 -28.35 9.29
C ASP A 5 -25.99 -28.18 8.70
N VAL A 6 -25.93 -28.04 7.38
CA VAL A 6 -24.72 -27.59 6.67
C VAL A 6 -24.56 -26.11 7.01
N TYR A 7 -23.64 -25.81 7.94
CA TYR A 7 -23.06 -24.48 8.04
C TYR A 7 -22.47 -24.14 6.67
N GLU A 8 -23.16 -23.33 5.87
CA GLU A 8 -22.58 -22.71 4.68
C GLU A 8 -21.40 -21.85 5.13
N ILE A 9 -20.20 -22.38 4.97
CA ILE A 9 -18.96 -21.63 5.12
C ILE A 9 -18.96 -20.63 3.95
N GLU A 10 -19.43 -19.42 4.22
CA GLU A 10 -19.45 -18.32 3.24
C GLU A 10 -18.06 -18.22 2.62
N ASN A 11 -18.02 -18.38 1.31
CA ASN A 11 -16.81 -18.55 0.56
C ASN A 11 -15.85 -17.35 0.80
N PRO A 12 -14.56 -17.56 1.12
CA PRO A 12 -13.61 -16.47 1.39
C PRO A 12 -13.54 -15.41 0.27
N VAL A 13 -13.71 -15.84 -0.99
CA VAL A 13 -13.76 -14.95 -2.15
C VAL A 13 -15.11 -14.26 -2.28
N GLU A 14 -16.23 -14.88 -1.92
CA GLU A 14 -17.51 -14.15 -1.83
C GLU A 14 -17.50 -13.14 -0.69
N ARG A 15 -16.89 -13.48 0.45
CA ARG A 15 -16.68 -12.57 1.57
C ARG A 15 -15.75 -11.43 1.21
N LEU A 16 -14.70 -11.69 0.41
CA LEU A 16 -13.85 -10.68 -0.19
C LEU A 16 -14.60 -9.88 -1.24
N ILE A 17 -15.32 -10.48 -2.17
CA ILE A 17 -16.12 -9.78 -3.18
C ILE A 17 -17.17 -8.97 -2.48
N LYS A 18 -17.70 -9.39 -1.33
CA LYS A 18 -18.62 -8.64 -0.48
C LYS A 18 -17.88 -7.63 0.39
N GLN A 19 -16.63 -7.81 0.78
CA GLN A 19 -15.84 -6.80 1.49
C GLN A 19 -15.30 -5.74 0.54
N VAL A 20 -14.72 -6.14 -0.58
CA VAL A 20 -14.34 -5.32 -1.73
C VAL A 20 -15.58 -4.70 -2.32
N LYS A 21 -16.69 -5.39 -2.60
CA LYS A 21 -17.94 -4.73 -3.01
C LYS A 21 -18.58 -3.97 -1.86
N ASN A 22 -18.46 -4.26 -0.58
CA ASN A 22 -19.04 -3.36 0.45
C ASN A 22 -18.13 -2.18 0.73
N THR A 23 -16.83 -2.31 0.50
CA THR A 23 -15.85 -1.22 0.59
C THR A 23 -16.00 -0.39 -0.66
N LEU A 24 -15.86 -0.97 -1.85
CA LEU A 24 -16.19 -0.39 -3.13
C LEU A 24 -17.65 0.03 -3.23
N VAL A 25 -18.67 -0.53 -2.59
CA VAL A 25 -20.08 -0.01 -2.63
C VAL A 25 -20.32 0.93 -1.43
N LYS A 26 -19.38 1.09 -0.50
CA LYS A 26 -19.34 2.28 0.35
C LYS A 26 -18.53 3.40 -0.28
N VAL A 27 -17.61 3.06 -1.17
CA VAL A 27 -16.70 3.97 -1.86
C VAL A 27 -17.29 4.39 -3.21
N LEU A 28 -17.96 3.53 -3.98
CA LEU A 28 -18.45 3.74 -5.36
C LEU A 28 -19.78 4.52 -5.45
N PRO A 29 -20.78 4.38 -4.56
CA PRO A 29 -21.88 5.33 -4.54
C PRO A 29 -21.39 6.73 -4.12
N ASP A 30 -20.25 6.80 -3.42
CA ASP A 30 -19.59 8.04 -3.01
C ASP A 30 -18.53 8.54 -4.03
N LEU A 31 -18.12 7.68 -4.98
CA LEU A 31 -17.26 7.98 -6.13
C LEU A 31 -18.14 8.18 -7.39
N GLU A 32 -19.24 8.93 -7.29
CA GLU A 32 -19.73 9.60 -8.49
C GLU A 32 -18.64 10.60 -8.93
N TYR A 33 -17.94 10.27 -10.02
CA TYR A 33 -17.07 11.21 -10.72
C TYR A 33 -17.96 12.33 -11.26
N THR A 34 -18.06 13.43 -10.53
CA THR A 34 -18.61 14.66 -11.10
C THR A 34 -17.64 15.15 -12.16
N ASN A 35 -18.15 15.43 -13.36
CA ASN A 35 -17.36 15.94 -14.47
C ASN A 35 -16.51 17.14 -13.99
N ASN A 36 -15.20 16.89 -13.87
CA ASN A 36 -14.09 17.80 -13.57
C ASN A 36 -13.63 18.04 -12.10
N ASN A 37 -14.16 17.41 -11.05
CA ASN A 37 -13.75 17.73 -9.66
C ASN A 37 -13.35 16.55 -8.76
N GLY A 38 -13.07 15.37 -9.32
CA GLY A 38 -12.80 14.17 -8.52
C GLY A 38 -14.07 13.65 -7.82
N PRO A 39 -13.95 12.65 -6.94
CA PRO A 39 -15.11 12.08 -6.27
C PRO A 39 -15.78 13.09 -5.34
N ALA A 40 -17.11 13.18 -5.47
CA ALA A 40 -17.92 14.25 -4.91
C ALA A 40 -18.00 14.30 -3.36
N TYR A 41 -17.55 13.26 -2.66
CA TYR A 41 -17.75 13.11 -1.20
C TYR A 41 -16.49 12.84 -0.36
N ILE A 42 -15.28 13.00 -0.91
CA ILE A 42 -14.08 13.03 -0.07
C ILE A 42 -14.07 14.35 0.70
N ASP A 43 -14.11 14.32 2.03
CA ASP A 43 -13.80 15.50 2.84
C ASP A 43 -12.31 15.84 2.64
N TYR A 44 -12.07 16.75 1.70
CA TYR A 44 -10.73 17.17 1.31
C TYR A 44 -10.08 17.93 2.47
N LYS A 45 -9.24 17.25 3.24
CA LYS A 45 -8.43 17.87 4.30
C LYS A 45 -7.48 18.92 3.74
N PHE A 46 -6.98 18.71 2.53
CA PHE A 46 -6.07 19.62 1.85
C PHE A 46 -6.65 20.12 0.53
N LYS A 47 -6.70 21.44 0.36
CA LYS A 47 -7.04 22.10 -0.91
C LYS A 47 -5.81 22.62 -1.66
N LYS A 48 -4.69 22.72 -0.94
CA LYS A 48 -3.39 23.18 -1.42
C LYS A 48 -2.31 22.26 -0.86
N THR A 49 -1.06 22.48 -1.26
CA THR A 49 0.10 21.82 -0.65
C THR A 49 0.05 21.99 0.87
N PRO A 50 0.20 20.92 1.66
CA PRO A 50 0.20 21.02 3.12
C PRO A 50 1.29 21.98 3.62
N ASP A 51 0.96 22.84 4.58
CA ASP A 51 1.86 23.90 5.06
C ASP A 51 3.13 23.37 5.77
N PHE A 52 3.15 22.08 6.16
CA PHE A 52 4.34 21.44 6.74
C PHE A 52 5.37 21.02 5.69
N MET A 53 4.99 20.91 4.42
CA MET A 53 5.94 20.56 3.36
C MET A 53 6.72 21.79 2.93
N VAL A 54 8.03 21.63 2.75
CA VAL A 54 8.93 22.72 2.38
C VAL A 54 9.52 22.50 0.99
N ASP A 55 9.87 23.61 0.32
CA ASP A 55 10.55 23.61 -0.98
C ASP A 55 9.83 22.79 -2.07
N VAL A 56 8.50 22.76 -2.04
CA VAL A 56 7.69 22.07 -3.03
C VAL A 56 6.27 22.63 -3.14
N ILE A 57 5.70 22.56 -4.34
CA ILE A 57 4.29 22.87 -4.60
C ILE A 57 3.70 21.65 -5.32
N MET A 58 2.75 21.00 -4.67
CA MET A 58 1.98 19.89 -5.22
C MET A 58 1.01 20.38 -6.29
N ARG A 59 0.88 19.61 -7.37
CA ARG A 59 -0.15 19.81 -8.38
C ARG A 59 -1.52 19.37 -7.85
N GLU A 60 -2.60 19.87 -8.44
CA GLU A 60 -3.98 19.58 -8.00
C GLU A 60 -4.25 18.07 -7.93
N TYR A 61 -3.89 17.31 -8.96
CA TYR A 61 -4.07 15.86 -8.95
C TYR A 61 -3.26 15.14 -7.86
N GLN A 62 -2.12 15.70 -7.43
CA GLN A 62 -1.32 15.15 -6.33
C GLN A 62 -1.98 15.45 -4.98
N ILE A 63 -2.63 16.60 -4.85
CA ILE A 63 -3.44 16.94 -3.68
C ILE A 63 -4.66 16.01 -3.61
N LEU A 64 -5.32 15.73 -4.74
CA LEU A 64 -6.39 14.73 -4.82
C LEU A 64 -5.88 13.35 -4.38
N GLY A 65 -4.73 12.91 -4.91
CA GLY A 65 -4.08 11.65 -4.52
C GLY A 65 -3.75 11.58 -3.02
N LEU A 66 -3.24 12.67 -2.43
CA LEU A 66 -3.01 12.77 -0.99
C LEU A 66 -4.29 12.61 -0.18
N ASN A 67 -5.36 13.33 -0.54
CA ASN A 67 -6.63 13.23 0.18
C ASN A 67 -7.23 11.81 0.06
N TRP A 68 -7.09 11.17 -1.10
CA TRP A 68 -7.47 9.77 -1.27
C TRP A 68 -6.66 8.84 -0.38
N LEU A 69 -5.34 9.01 -0.28
CA LEU A 69 -4.48 8.24 0.62
C LEU A 69 -4.86 8.43 2.09
N ILE A 70 -5.21 9.66 2.49
CA ILE A 70 -5.70 9.98 3.84
C ILE A 70 -7.03 9.26 4.09
N TYR A 71 -7.96 9.32 3.14
CA TYR A 71 -9.24 8.63 3.23
C TYR A 71 -9.06 7.13 3.44
N LEU A 72 -8.17 6.48 2.67
CA LEU A 72 -7.86 5.06 2.85
C LEU A 72 -7.34 4.78 4.27
N LYS A 73 -6.44 5.64 4.77
CA LYS A 73 -5.87 5.49 6.10
C LYS A 73 -6.92 5.61 7.21
N ASP A 74 -7.78 6.63 7.13
CA ASP A 74 -8.84 6.88 8.11
C ASP A 74 -9.84 5.70 8.17
N HIS A 75 -10.06 5.02 7.04
CA HIS A 75 -10.93 3.84 6.93
C HIS A 75 -10.20 2.50 7.10
N LYS A 76 -8.91 2.50 7.47
CA LYS A 76 -8.07 1.30 7.65
C LYS A 76 -8.00 0.42 6.39
N LEU A 77 -8.02 1.05 5.23
CA LEU A 77 -7.89 0.41 3.92
C LEU A 77 -6.44 0.46 3.44
N ASN A 78 -6.06 -0.53 2.66
CA ASN A 78 -4.78 -0.61 1.96
C ASN A 78 -4.94 -0.12 0.52
N GLY A 79 -3.88 0.39 -0.10
CA GLY A 79 -3.97 1.08 -1.40
C GLY A 79 -2.96 0.60 -2.44
N ILE A 80 -3.31 0.81 -3.71
CA ILE A 80 -2.37 0.77 -4.85
C ILE A 80 -2.43 2.13 -5.53
N LEU A 81 -1.30 2.84 -5.57
CA LEU A 81 -1.14 4.04 -6.37
C LEU A 81 -0.58 3.63 -7.73
N ALA A 82 -1.45 3.54 -8.74
CA ALA A 82 -1.14 3.03 -10.07
C ALA A 82 -0.97 4.14 -11.13
N ASP A 83 -0.74 5.38 -10.68
CA ASP A 83 -0.48 6.53 -11.55
C ASP A 83 0.73 6.28 -12.46
N GLU A 84 0.71 6.84 -13.67
CA GLU A 84 1.81 6.78 -14.61
C GLU A 84 3.16 7.23 -13.99
N MET A 85 4.25 6.72 -14.55
CA MET A 85 5.60 7.12 -14.13
C MET A 85 5.78 8.64 -14.31
N GLY A 86 6.36 9.30 -13.31
CA GLY A 86 6.60 10.76 -13.35
C GLY A 86 5.46 11.63 -12.81
N LEU A 87 4.30 11.07 -12.43
CA LEU A 87 3.20 11.82 -11.80
C LEU A 87 3.43 12.15 -10.31
N GLY A 88 4.60 11.84 -9.75
CA GLY A 88 4.94 12.21 -8.38
C GLY A 88 4.25 11.33 -7.32
N LYS A 89 4.24 10.01 -7.53
CA LYS A 89 3.84 9.05 -6.50
C LYS A 89 4.63 9.22 -5.20
N THR A 90 5.90 9.57 -5.32
CA THR A 90 6.80 9.82 -4.18
C THR A 90 6.35 11.01 -3.35
N ILE A 91 6.06 12.16 -3.96
CA ILE A 91 5.58 13.35 -3.22
C ILE A 91 4.22 13.12 -2.56
N GLN A 92 3.30 12.41 -3.22
CA GLN A 92 2.01 12.02 -2.60
C GLN A 92 2.22 11.11 -1.38
N THR A 93 3.18 10.19 -1.46
CA THR A 93 3.49 9.28 -0.35
C THR A 93 4.19 10.01 0.80
N ILE A 94 5.17 10.86 0.52
CA ILE A 94 5.90 11.62 1.54
C ILE A 94 4.95 12.60 2.25
N SER A 95 4.08 13.28 1.50
CA SER A 95 3.06 14.16 2.10
C SER A 95 2.09 13.41 3.01
N LEU A 96 1.69 12.17 2.65
CA LEU A 96 0.92 11.31 3.55
C LEU A 96 1.68 11.01 4.85
N LEU A 97 2.95 10.61 4.76
CA LEU A 97 3.75 10.28 5.96
C LEU A 97 3.97 11.52 6.85
N GLY A 98 4.22 12.69 6.25
CA GLY A 98 4.29 13.96 6.97
C GLY A 98 2.99 14.32 7.66
N TYR A 99 1.85 14.16 6.97
CA TYR A 99 0.53 14.36 7.57
C TYR A 99 0.30 13.44 8.79
N LEU A 100 0.64 12.15 8.68
CA LEU A 100 0.49 11.19 9.77
C LEU A 100 1.38 11.50 10.98
N PHE A 101 2.55 12.10 10.76
CA PHE A 101 3.41 12.59 11.85
C PHE A 101 2.74 13.71 12.65
N HIS A 102 2.07 14.65 11.97
CA HIS A 102 1.41 15.79 12.61
C HIS A 102 0.08 15.44 13.29
N CYS A 103 -0.63 14.40 12.84
CA CYS A 103 -1.91 14.00 13.41
C CYS A 103 -1.84 13.35 14.80
N LYS A 104 -0.64 13.15 15.37
CA LYS A 104 -0.41 12.73 16.77
C LYS A 104 -1.32 11.59 17.25
N GLU A 105 -1.08 10.38 16.75
CA GLU A 105 -1.07 9.22 17.64
C GLU A 105 0.40 8.84 17.83
N LYS A 106 0.81 8.38 19.03
CA LYS A 106 2.15 7.81 19.26
C LYS A 106 2.33 6.63 18.31
N SER A 107 2.80 6.90 17.10
CA SER A 107 2.66 5.98 16.00
C SER A 107 3.93 5.16 15.86
N ASN A 108 3.71 3.91 15.52
CA ASN A 108 4.75 3.03 15.03
C ASN A 108 5.47 3.68 13.84
N PRO A 109 6.77 3.39 13.63
CA PRO A 109 7.51 3.94 12.50
C PRO A 109 6.95 3.44 11.16
N HIS A 110 7.34 4.11 10.08
CA HIS A 110 7.00 3.76 8.71
C HIS A 110 8.17 3.06 8.01
N LEU A 111 7.86 2.13 7.09
CA LEU A 111 8.84 1.40 6.30
C LEU A 111 8.61 1.67 4.82
N ILE A 112 9.67 2.07 4.12
CA ILE A 112 9.68 2.22 2.67
C ILE A 112 10.65 1.19 2.10
N ILE A 113 10.16 0.35 1.20
CA ILE A 113 10.95 -0.63 0.47
C ILE A 113 10.90 -0.27 -1.00
N CYS A 114 12.06 0.02 -1.58
CA CYS A 114 12.16 0.47 -2.96
C CYS A 114 13.32 -0.19 -3.71
N PRO A 115 13.39 -0.08 -5.05
CA PRO A 115 14.56 -0.51 -5.81
C PRO A 115 15.84 0.16 -5.32
N LYS A 116 16.98 -0.54 -5.44
CA LYS A 116 18.29 0.00 -5.03
C LYS A 116 18.60 1.35 -5.70
N SER A 117 18.16 1.53 -6.95
CA SER A 117 18.38 2.75 -7.73
C SER A 117 17.62 3.97 -7.20
N THR A 118 16.49 3.79 -6.51
CA THR A 118 15.65 4.91 -6.04
C THR A 118 15.83 5.20 -4.55
N LEU A 119 16.63 4.40 -3.83
CA LEU A 119 16.91 4.59 -2.41
C LEU A 119 17.37 6.00 -2.06
N GLN A 120 18.39 6.51 -2.77
CA GLN A 120 18.95 7.83 -2.49
C GLN A 120 17.93 8.92 -2.81
N ASN A 121 17.18 8.76 -3.90
CA ASN A 121 16.11 9.68 -4.28
C ASN A 121 15.06 9.81 -3.17
N TRP A 122 14.59 8.69 -2.60
CA TRP A 122 13.67 8.71 -1.47
C TRP A 122 14.27 9.45 -0.25
N MET A 123 15.53 9.20 0.09
CA MET A 123 16.20 9.88 1.20
C MET A 123 16.29 11.39 0.95
N ASP A 124 16.71 11.80 -0.25
CA ASP A 124 16.89 13.21 -0.61
C ASP A 124 15.55 13.94 -0.63
N GLU A 125 14.51 13.34 -1.21
CA GLU A 125 13.16 13.93 -1.25
C GLU A 125 12.52 14.04 0.13
N ILE A 126 12.69 13.04 1.02
CA ILE A 126 12.18 13.15 2.40
C ILE A 126 12.91 14.26 3.16
N ASN A 127 14.25 14.30 3.09
CA ASN A 127 15.04 15.33 3.76
C ASN A 127 14.76 16.73 3.20
N ARG A 128 14.45 16.82 1.91
CA ARG A 128 14.10 18.07 1.25
C ARG A 128 12.70 18.54 1.63
N TRP A 129 11.67 17.71 1.45
CA TRP A 129 10.27 18.13 1.57
C TRP A 129 9.72 18.05 3.00
N CYS A 130 10.26 17.15 3.83
CA CYS A 130 9.81 16.92 5.21
C CYS A 130 11.01 16.72 6.16
N PRO A 131 11.89 17.74 6.33
CA PRO A 131 13.13 17.63 7.12
C PRO A 131 12.92 17.30 8.60
N PHE A 132 11.71 17.47 9.13
CA PHE A 132 11.36 17.12 10.50
C PHE A 132 11.20 15.60 10.72
N LEU A 133 11.08 14.80 9.65
CA LEU A 133 10.98 13.34 9.72
C LEU A 133 12.37 12.72 9.88
N ARG A 134 12.62 12.08 11.03
CA ARG A 134 13.88 11.37 11.28
C ARG A 134 13.89 10.08 10.48
N THR A 135 14.63 10.13 9.38
CA THR A 135 14.70 9.03 8.41
C THR A 135 16.00 8.28 8.55
N PHE A 136 15.92 6.96 8.70
CA PHE A 136 17.09 6.08 8.69
C PHE A 136 17.20 5.33 7.38
N PHE A 137 18.45 5.19 6.95
CA PHE A 137 18.82 4.48 5.74
C PHE A 137 19.43 3.13 6.09
N LEU A 138 18.77 2.04 5.70
CA LEU A 138 19.26 0.67 5.92
C LEU A 138 19.79 0.10 4.61
N PHE A 139 21.07 0.31 4.37
CA PHE A 139 21.80 -0.23 3.23
C PHE A 139 23.26 -0.50 3.61
N GLY A 140 24.03 -1.10 2.70
CA GLY A 140 25.46 -1.30 2.89
C GLY A 140 25.85 -2.65 3.53
N PRO A 141 27.13 -2.80 3.90
CA PRO A 141 27.68 -4.01 4.49
C PRO A 141 27.06 -4.32 5.87
N LYS A 142 27.28 -5.56 6.36
CA LYS A 142 26.66 -6.03 7.62
C LYS A 142 27.01 -5.17 8.83
N HIS A 143 28.22 -4.64 8.93
CA HIS A 143 28.65 -3.84 10.08
C HIS A 143 27.90 -2.50 10.15
N GLU A 144 27.79 -1.76 9.04
CA GLU A 144 27.00 -0.51 8.98
C GLU A 144 25.53 -0.75 9.35
N ARG A 145 24.95 -1.84 8.86
CA ARG A 145 23.56 -2.20 9.17
C ARG A 145 23.34 -2.52 10.64
N GLN A 146 24.33 -3.12 11.33
CA GLN A 146 24.26 -3.37 12.76
C GLN A 146 24.17 -2.07 13.57
N ASP A 147 24.89 -1.03 13.15
CA ASP A 147 24.84 0.26 13.83
C ASP A 147 23.49 0.96 13.64
N VAL A 148 22.89 0.83 12.45
CA VAL A 148 21.50 1.25 12.22
C VAL A 148 20.55 0.48 13.15
N PHE A 149 20.70 -0.85 13.27
CA PHE A 149 19.84 -1.65 14.16
C PHE A 149 19.96 -1.27 15.64
N LYS A 150 21.15 -0.93 16.13
CA LYS A 150 21.33 -0.38 17.48
C LYS A 150 20.53 0.91 17.66
N LYS A 151 20.55 1.80 16.66
CA LYS A 151 19.76 3.04 16.68
C LYS A 151 18.25 2.74 16.63
N LEU A 152 17.79 1.76 15.84
CA LEU A 152 16.38 1.37 15.77
C LEU A 152 15.82 0.89 17.12
N GLN A 153 16.65 0.29 17.99
CA GLN A 153 16.21 -0.14 19.34
C GLN A 153 15.74 1.02 20.21
N THR A 154 16.29 2.22 20.01
CA THR A 154 15.87 3.44 20.73
C THR A 154 14.47 3.91 20.33
N ARG A 155 13.91 3.38 19.21
CA ARG A 155 12.63 3.79 18.60
C ARG A 155 12.51 5.30 18.36
N ALA A 156 13.64 6.00 18.24
CA ALA A 156 13.70 7.43 18.00
C ALA A 156 13.86 7.76 16.50
N TYR A 157 13.00 7.19 15.67
CA TYR A 157 12.97 7.42 14.21
C TYR A 157 11.54 7.31 13.69
N ASP A 158 11.29 7.95 12.56
CA ASP A 158 9.95 8.09 11.99
C ASP A 158 9.81 7.23 10.72
N ILE A 159 10.86 7.17 9.88
CA ILE A 159 10.88 6.41 8.63
C ILE A 159 12.15 5.55 8.55
N LEU A 160 12.00 4.30 8.08
CA LEU A 160 13.11 3.45 7.63
C LEU A 160 13.00 3.23 6.12
N VAL A 161 14.06 3.53 5.38
CA VAL A 161 14.16 3.27 3.93
C VAL A 161 15.16 2.13 3.67
N THR A 162 14.77 1.13 2.89
CA THR A 162 15.60 -0.05 2.58
C THR A 162 15.29 -0.61 1.19
N SER A 163 16.18 -1.44 0.64
CA SER A 163 15.88 -2.18 -0.59
C SER A 163 15.13 -3.49 -0.31
N TYR A 164 14.47 -4.03 -1.34
CA TYR A 164 13.89 -5.38 -1.33
C TYR A 164 14.90 -6.46 -0.88
N THR A 165 16.13 -6.39 -1.40
CA THR A 165 17.21 -7.35 -1.09
C THR A 165 17.62 -7.29 0.38
N ILE A 166 17.77 -6.09 0.94
CA ILE A 166 18.14 -5.92 2.35
C ILE A 166 16.96 -6.27 3.27
N ALA A 167 15.74 -5.89 2.90
CA ALA A 167 14.53 -6.26 3.64
C ALA A 167 14.37 -7.77 3.76
N THR A 168 14.68 -8.51 2.68
CA THR A 168 14.62 -9.97 2.67
C THR A 168 15.70 -10.57 3.57
N LYS A 169 16.94 -10.07 3.49
CA LYS A 169 18.07 -10.55 4.31
C LYS A 169 17.87 -10.29 5.80
N GLU A 170 17.30 -9.15 6.17
CA GLU A 170 17.19 -8.69 7.56
C GLU A 170 15.76 -8.79 8.14
N HIS A 171 14.90 -9.60 7.50
CA HIS A 171 13.50 -9.73 7.86
C HIS A 171 13.27 -10.15 9.33
N GLY A 172 14.18 -10.92 9.91
CA GLY A 172 14.11 -11.35 11.31
C GLY A 172 14.11 -10.16 12.29
N THR A 173 14.77 -9.05 11.93
CA THR A 173 14.76 -7.81 12.71
C THR A 173 13.52 -6.97 12.36
N LEU A 174 13.23 -6.83 11.07
CA LEU A 174 12.09 -6.01 10.60
C LEU A 174 10.73 -6.53 11.09
N LYS A 175 10.57 -7.86 11.23
CA LYS A 175 9.35 -8.52 11.73
C LYS A 175 9.07 -8.26 13.22
N LYS A 176 10.09 -7.88 14.00
CA LYS A 176 9.96 -7.54 15.44
C LYS A 176 9.40 -6.15 15.66
N ILE A 177 9.47 -5.29 14.64
CA ILE A 177 8.95 -3.93 14.69
C ILE A 177 7.51 -3.97 14.16
N ASN A 178 6.59 -3.36 14.89
CA ASN A 178 5.26 -3.09 14.37
C ASN A 178 5.37 -1.81 13.54
N TRP A 179 4.99 -1.86 12.26
CA TRP A 179 5.04 -0.71 11.36
C TRP A 179 3.66 -0.06 11.26
N ASN A 180 3.60 1.27 11.24
CA ASN A 180 2.31 1.94 11.00
C ASN A 180 1.92 1.87 9.51
N TYR A 181 2.90 2.04 8.63
CA TYR A 181 2.69 2.04 7.20
C TYR A 181 3.89 1.36 6.51
N VAL A 182 3.61 0.43 5.61
CA VAL A 182 4.63 -0.19 4.76
C VAL A 182 4.34 0.18 3.31
N VAL A 183 5.28 0.89 2.69
CA VAL A 183 5.22 1.32 1.30
C VAL A 183 6.15 0.44 0.47
N LEU A 184 5.62 -0.15 -0.60
CA LEU A 184 6.40 -0.81 -1.63
C LEU A 184 6.45 0.06 -2.88
N ASP A 185 7.62 0.55 -3.23
CA ASP A 185 7.86 1.24 -4.49
C ASP A 185 8.21 0.25 -5.60
N GLU A 186 7.74 0.50 -6.82
CA GLU A 186 7.80 -0.44 -7.94
C GLU A 186 7.26 -1.83 -7.59
N GLY A 187 5.99 -1.88 -7.19
CA GLY A 187 5.28 -3.07 -6.73
C GLY A 187 5.30 -4.27 -7.68
N HIS A 188 5.54 -4.05 -8.98
CA HIS A 188 5.76 -5.13 -9.94
C HIS A 188 6.94 -6.04 -9.56
N THR A 189 7.83 -5.60 -8.66
CA THR A 189 8.91 -6.40 -8.06
C THR A 189 8.39 -7.64 -7.31
N ILE A 190 7.18 -7.58 -6.74
CA ILE A 190 6.58 -8.67 -5.94
C ILE A 190 5.51 -9.45 -6.71
N LYS A 191 5.57 -9.48 -8.05
CA LYS A 191 4.54 -10.10 -8.92
C LYS A 191 4.30 -11.60 -8.75
N ASN A 192 5.18 -12.32 -8.05
CA ASN A 192 5.04 -13.76 -7.80
C ASN A 192 5.03 -14.08 -6.30
N TRP A 193 3.89 -14.56 -5.81
CA TRP A 193 3.66 -14.92 -4.41
C TRP A 193 4.56 -16.07 -3.91
N GLN A 194 5.05 -16.92 -4.81
CA GLN A 194 5.94 -18.04 -4.46
C GLN A 194 7.37 -17.59 -4.13
N THR A 195 7.71 -16.33 -4.41
CA THR A 195 9.07 -15.83 -4.20
C THR A 195 9.39 -15.69 -2.72
N VAL A 196 10.66 -15.89 -2.38
CA VAL A 196 11.17 -15.64 -1.02
C VAL A 196 10.93 -14.19 -0.62
N VAL A 197 11.12 -13.24 -1.56
CA VAL A 197 10.87 -11.82 -1.33
C VAL A 197 9.43 -11.58 -0.89
N PHE A 198 8.44 -12.06 -1.65
CA PHE A 198 7.03 -11.89 -1.32
C PHE A 198 6.70 -12.43 0.08
N ASN A 199 7.03 -13.71 0.33
CA ASN A 199 6.72 -14.36 1.60
C ASN A 199 7.38 -13.64 2.79
N THR A 200 8.61 -13.17 2.57
CA THR A 200 9.35 -12.44 3.59
C THR A 200 8.70 -11.10 3.90
N LEU A 201 8.36 -10.32 2.88
CA LEU A 201 7.69 -9.02 3.05
C LEU A 201 6.28 -9.17 3.64
N ASN A 202 5.55 -10.21 3.23
CA ASN A 202 4.21 -10.47 3.75
C ASN A 202 4.22 -10.77 5.26
N SER A 203 5.31 -11.35 5.76
CA SER A 203 5.51 -11.64 7.19
C SER A 203 5.77 -10.42 8.08
N ILE A 204 6.03 -9.25 7.48
CA ILE A 204 6.27 -7.99 8.20
C ILE A 204 4.94 -7.45 8.73
N LYS A 205 4.91 -7.15 10.04
CA LYS A 205 3.72 -6.65 10.74
C LYS A 205 3.48 -5.18 10.43
N SER A 206 2.30 -4.86 9.92
CA SER A 206 1.94 -3.49 9.52
C SER A 206 0.47 -3.19 9.75
N ASN A 207 0.15 -1.96 10.16
CA ASN A 207 -1.24 -1.51 10.27
C ASN A 207 -1.85 -1.16 8.91
N SER A 208 -1.04 -0.64 7.99
CA SER A 208 -1.47 -0.24 6.65
C SER A 208 -0.36 -0.54 5.63
N ARG A 209 -0.75 -0.88 4.41
CA ARG A 209 0.12 -1.22 3.29
C ARG A 209 -0.26 -0.39 2.06
N LEU A 210 0.75 0.09 1.34
CA LEU A 210 0.61 0.82 0.08
C LEU A 210 1.59 0.26 -0.93
N ILE A 211 1.10 0.03 -2.14
CA ILE A 211 1.93 -0.32 -3.29
C ILE A 211 1.94 0.87 -4.26
N LEU A 212 3.11 1.27 -4.72
CA LEU A 212 3.29 2.23 -5.80
C LEU A 212 3.70 1.47 -7.06
N THR A 213 3.03 1.70 -8.17
CA THR A 213 3.40 1.10 -9.45
C THR A 213 3.18 2.11 -10.57
N GLY A 214 4.15 2.23 -11.48
CA GLY A 214 3.99 3.00 -12.72
C GLY A 214 3.52 2.16 -13.89
N THR A 215 3.57 0.84 -13.76
CA THR A 215 3.11 -0.10 -14.78
C THR A 215 1.69 -0.55 -14.43
N PRO A 216 0.74 -0.51 -15.37
CA PRO A 216 -0.55 -1.17 -15.20
C PRO A 216 -0.31 -2.61 -14.77
N VAL A 217 -1.06 -3.10 -13.79
CA VAL A 217 -1.03 -4.53 -13.44
C VAL A 217 -1.37 -5.26 -14.73
N SER A 218 -0.42 -6.05 -15.24
CA SER A 218 -0.58 -6.71 -16.54
C SER A 218 -1.84 -7.57 -16.51
N ASN A 219 -2.41 -7.92 -17.66
CA ASN A 219 -3.58 -8.81 -17.78
C ASN A 219 -3.40 -10.20 -17.11
N ASN A 220 -2.27 -10.44 -16.44
CA ASN A 220 -2.03 -11.59 -15.60
C ASN A 220 -2.76 -11.46 -14.24
N LEU A 221 -3.92 -12.09 -14.16
CA LEU A 221 -4.72 -12.22 -12.93
C LEU A 221 -3.93 -12.77 -11.74
N GLN A 222 -2.88 -13.57 -11.97
CA GLN A 222 -2.02 -14.08 -10.91
C GLN A 222 -1.15 -12.97 -10.29
N GLU A 223 -0.69 -12.00 -11.09
CA GLU A 223 0.05 -10.85 -10.59
C GLU A 223 -0.87 -9.96 -9.75
N LEU A 224 -2.08 -9.67 -10.27
CA LEU A 224 -3.09 -8.91 -9.53
C LEU A 224 -3.43 -9.58 -8.20
N TRP A 225 -3.71 -10.88 -8.21
CA TRP A 225 -3.97 -11.64 -6.99
C TRP A 225 -2.79 -11.56 -6.01
N THR A 226 -1.55 -11.63 -6.51
CA THR A 226 -0.36 -11.52 -5.66
C THR A 226 -0.30 -10.16 -4.97
N LEU A 227 -0.55 -9.06 -5.69
CA LEU A 227 -0.58 -7.72 -5.10
C LEU A 227 -1.71 -7.57 -4.08
N LEU A 228 -2.91 -8.09 -4.39
CA LEU A 228 -4.06 -8.06 -3.48
C LEU A 228 -3.81 -8.88 -2.22
N ASN A 229 -3.16 -10.05 -2.34
CA ASN A 229 -2.73 -10.86 -1.22
C ASN A 229 -1.75 -10.09 -0.34
N TYR A 230 -0.75 -9.44 -0.94
CA TYR A 230 0.15 -8.59 -0.17
C TYR A 230 -0.60 -7.48 0.58
N LEU A 231 -1.60 -6.84 -0.01
CA LEU A 231 -2.35 -5.80 0.71
C LEU A 231 -3.17 -6.39 1.86
N ASN A 232 -3.83 -7.52 1.65
CA ASN A 232 -4.75 -8.11 2.63
C ASN A 232 -4.48 -9.61 2.84
N PRO A 233 -3.38 -9.97 3.52
CA PRO A 233 -2.95 -11.37 3.61
C PRO A 233 -3.93 -12.25 4.36
N THR A 234 -4.71 -11.69 5.29
CA THR A 234 -5.73 -12.44 6.05
C THR A 234 -6.89 -12.92 5.19
N ILE A 235 -7.10 -12.31 4.02
CA ILE A 235 -8.20 -12.65 3.11
C ILE A 235 -7.71 -13.60 2.00
N PHE A 236 -6.45 -13.49 1.60
CA PHE A 236 -5.85 -14.29 0.52
C PHE A 236 -4.71 -15.15 1.09
N CYS A 237 -5.06 -16.19 1.83
CA CYS A 237 -4.08 -17.01 2.52
C CYS A 237 -3.60 -18.20 1.66
N GLU A 238 -4.44 -18.69 0.74
CA GLU A 238 -4.25 -20.02 0.18
C GLU A 238 -4.26 -20.07 -1.35
N ALA A 239 -3.61 -21.10 -1.91
CA ALA A 239 -3.64 -21.38 -3.34
C ALA A 239 -5.05 -21.73 -3.84
N TYR A 240 -5.95 -22.15 -2.94
CA TYR A 240 -7.37 -22.31 -3.21
C TYR A 240 -8.00 -20.98 -3.61
N ASP A 241 -7.76 -19.91 -2.84
CA ASP A 241 -8.25 -18.56 -3.11
C ASP A 241 -7.82 -18.06 -4.50
N LEU A 242 -6.61 -18.45 -4.97
CA LEU A 242 -6.15 -18.12 -6.32
C LEU A 242 -6.95 -18.85 -7.40
N LYS A 243 -7.13 -20.18 -7.27
CA LYS A 243 -7.89 -20.96 -8.26
C LYS A 243 -9.32 -20.44 -8.38
N GLU A 244 -9.89 -20.10 -7.24
CA GLU A 244 -11.24 -19.59 -7.15
C GLU A 244 -11.36 -18.15 -7.69
N PHE A 245 -10.40 -17.28 -7.37
CA PHE A 245 -10.29 -15.94 -7.97
C PHE A 245 -10.20 -16.00 -9.50
N LEU A 246 -9.40 -16.93 -10.04
CA LEU A 246 -9.29 -17.15 -11.48
C LEU A 246 -10.60 -17.69 -12.09
N HIS A 247 -11.27 -18.62 -11.41
CA HIS A 247 -12.56 -19.15 -11.85
C HIS A 247 -13.64 -18.07 -11.89
N THR A 248 -13.76 -17.27 -10.83
CA THR A 248 -14.73 -16.17 -10.74
C THR A 248 -14.41 -15.06 -11.74
N SER A 249 -13.14 -14.73 -11.96
CA SER A 249 -12.75 -13.74 -12.99
C SER A 249 -13.11 -14.23 -14.41
N ASN A 250 -12.96 -15.52 -14.68
CA ASN A 250 -13.37 -16.13 -15.95
C ASN A 250 -14.90 -16.21 -16.12
N LEU A 251 -15.65 -16.34 -15.01
CA LEU A 251 -17.11 -16.24 -15.02
C LEU A 251 -17.54 -14.79 -15.28
N VAL A 252 -16.93 -13.81 -14.61
CA VAL A 252 -17.19 -12.38 -14.83
C VAL A 252 -16.81 -11.94 -16.25
N SER A 253 -15.73 -12.48 -16.83
CA SER A 253 -15.39 -12.20 -18.24
C SER A 253 -16.38 -12.84 -19.24
N LYS A 254 -17.10 -13.89 -18.84
CA LYS A 254 -18.19 -14.50 -19.63
C LYS A 254 -19.53 -13.84 -19.38
N THR A 255 -19.75 -13.27 -18.20
CA THR A 255 -20.93 -12.47 -17.83
C THR A 255 -20.61 -11.00 -18.08
N SER A 256 -20.60 -10.64 -19.36
CA SER A 256 -20.46 -9.28 -19.89
C SER A 256 -20.94 -8.17 -18.93
N ILE A 257 -19.98 -7.56 -18.22
CA ILE A 257 -20.12 -6.19 -17.68
C ILE A 257 -20.14 -5.18 -18.86
N MET A 258 -19.80 -5.62 -20.07
CA MET A 258 -19.86 -4.82 -21.30
C MET A 258 -21.30 -4.49 -21.76
N ASP A 259 -22.33 -5.13 -21.20
CA ASP A 259 -23.75 -4.81 -21.49
C ASP A 259 -24.39 -3.85 -20.48
N GLN A 260 -23.73 -3.54 -19.36
CA GLN A 260 -24.26 -2.62 -18.33
C GLN A 260 -23.65 -1.20 -18.38
N LEU A 261 -22.88 -0.89 -19.42
CA LEU A 261 -22.40 0.46 -19.73
C LEU A 261 -22.80 0.86 -21.16
N LYS A 262 -24.12 0.95 -21.38
CA LYS A 262 -24.73 1.82 -22.39
C LYS A 262 -25.60 2.85 -21.69
#